data_AF-A0A371FD81-F1
#
_entry.id   AF-A0A371FD81-F1
#
_cell.length_a   1.000
_cell.length_b   1.000
_cell.length_c   1.000
_cell.angle_alpha   90.00
_cell.angle_beta   90.00
_cell.angle_gamma   90.00
#
_symmetry.space_group_name_H-M   'P 1'
#
loop_
_entity.id
_entity.type
_entity.pdbx_description
1 polymer ?
#
loop_
_entity_poly.entity_id
_entity_poly.type
_entity_poly.pdbx_seq_one_letter_code
_entity_poly.pdbx_strand_id
1 'polypeptide(L)'
;VCDSDDYNISTIFEEACDFIDYVEQTGQRVLVHCFEGRSRSVTLVLAYLMLRKNYTLSEAWQALKRVHRRAQPNDGFAKILLELDQKLHGKISMEWQQRRPMMKVCPICGKNAGLSSSSLKLHLQKSHRKLSSGSVDSAMTMEIQKALTALKISRGGSVSPTQRSSHPTIETASP
;
A
#
# COMPACT_ATOMS: atom_id res chain seq x y z
N VAL A 1 -19.40 7.47 15.41
CA VAL A 1 -18.41 6.83 14.51
C VAL A 1 -18.20 5.37 14.88
N CYS A 2 -18.72 4.44 14.06
CA CYS A 2 -18.42 3.00 14.17
C CYS A 2 -17.03 2.72 13.57
N ASP A 3 -16.28 1.76 14.11
CA ASP A 3 -14.93 1.41 13.64
C ASP A 3 -14.97 0.23 12.67
N SER A 4 -15.67 0.40 11.55
CA SER A 4 -15.82 -0.60 10.51
C SER A 4 -15.29 -0.09 9.17
N ASP A 5 -14.81 -1.01 8.32
CA ASP A 5 -14.24 -0.67 7.02
C ASP A 5 -15.26 0.03 6.08
N ASP A 6 -16.56 -0.23 6.25
CA ASP A 6 -17.62 0.38 5.44
C ASP A 6 -18.11 1.74 5.97
N TYR A 7 -17.64 2.19 7.13
CA TYR A 7 -18.09 3.46 7.71
C TYR A 7 -17.36 4.63 7.06
N ASN A 8 -18.11 5.58 6.50
CA ASN A 8 -17.51 6.80 5.97
C ASN A 8 -17.21 7.81 7.09
N ILE A 9 -16.00 7.74 7.67
CA ILE A 9 -15.56 8.69 8.71
C ILE A 9 -15.24 10.09 8.18
N SER A 10 -15.06 10.28 6.86
CA SER A 10 -14.72 11.60 6.31
C SER A 10 -15.79 12.66 6.54
N THR A 11 -17.03 12.24 6.76
CA THR A 11 -18.17 13.16 6.97
C THR A 11 -18.01 14.06 8.18
N ILE A 12 -17.14 13.69 9.14
CA ILE A 12 -16.89 14.47 10.36
C ILE A 12 -15.56 15.23 10.34
N PHE A 13 -14.79 15.17 9.24
CA PHE A 13 -13.46 15.77 9.21
C PHE A 13 -13.49 17.28 9.39
N GLU A 14 -14.31 18.01 8.62
CA GLU A 14 -14.36 19.48 8.73
C GLU A 14 -14.82 19.93 10.13
N GLU A 15 -15.95 19.40 10.62
CA GLU A 15 -16.47 19.75 11.95
C GLU A 15 -15.43 19.53 13.06
N ALA A 16 -14.73 18.39 13.01
CA ALA A 16 -13.70 18.10 14.00
C ALA A 16 -12.43 18.95 13.83
N CYS A 17 -12.03 19.27 12.60
CA CYS A 17 -10.91 20.17 12.34
C CYS A 17 -11.21 21.58 12.85
N ASP A 18 -12.41 22.09 12.59
CA ASP A 18 -12.86 23.41 13.05
C ASP A 18 -12.86 23.49 14.57
N PHE A 19 -13.31 22.44 15.26
CA PHE A 19 -13.23 22.37 16.72
C PHE A 19 -11.78 22.40 17.22
N ILE A 20 -10.87 21.63 16.59
CA ILE A 20 -9.45 21.60 16.98
C ILE A 20 -8.82 22.99 16.77
N ASP A 21 -9.05 23.62 15.62
CA ASP A 21 -8.52 24.94 15.31
C ASP A 21 -9.04 26.00 16.27
N TYR A 22 -10.33 25.97 16.60
CA TYR A 22 -10.92 26.87 17.59
C TYR A 22 -10.21 26.77 18.94
N VAL A 23 -10.00 25.55 19.45
CA VAL A 23 -9.32 25.36 20.74
C VAL A 23 -7.85 25.78 20.67
N GLU A 24 -7.14 25.48 19.58
CA GLU A 24 -5.75 25.91 19.38
C GLU A 24 -5.61 27.44 19.36
N GLN A 25 -6.54 28.16 18.71
CA GLN A 25 -6.58 29.63 18.68
C GLN A 25 -6.78 30.25 20.08
N THR A 26 -7.48 29.55 20.97
CA THR A 26 -7.64 29.98 22.38
C THR A 26 -6.44 29.65 23.27
N GLY A 27 -5.37 29.04 22.73
CA GLY A 27 -4.19 28.63 23.48
C GLY A 27 -4.42 27.43 24.40
N GLN A 28 -5.50 26.68 24.17
CA GLN A 28 -5.88 25.51 24.97
C GLN A 28 -5.46 24.20 24.28
N ARG A 29 -5.73 23.06 24.94
CA ARG A 29 -5.34 21.72 24.46
C ARG A 29 -6.56 20.84 24.20
N VAL A 30 -6.52 20.07 23.12
CA VAL A 30 -7.55 19.08 22.76
C VAL A 30 -7.03 17.67 22.99
N LEU A 31 -7.85 16.80 23.56
CA LEU A 31 -7.62 15.35 23.58
C LEU A 31 -8.55 14.67 22.56
N VAL A 32 -7.97 14.15 21.48
CA VAL A 32 -8.69 13.32 20.50
C VAL A 32 -8.54 11.85 20.89
N HIS A 33 -9.63 11.19 21.29
CA HIS A 33 -9.61 9.79 21.71
C HIS A 33 -10.71 8.95 21.05
N CYS A 34 -10.52 7.63 21.07
CA CYS A 34 -11.54 6.64 20.76
C CYS A 34 -11.41 5.47 21.76
N PHE A 35 -12.16 4.39 21.60
CA PHE A 35 -12.15 3.28 22.57
C PHE A 35 -10.75 2.66 22.75
N GLU A 36 -10.09 2.27 21.66
CA GLU A 36 -8.75 1.66 21.72
C GLU A 36 -7.60 2.66 21.46
N GLY A 37 -7.94 3.87 21.02
CA GLY A 37 -6.97 4.86 20.54
C GLY A 37 -6.17 4.42 19.30
N ARG A 38 -6.61 3.42 18.54
CA ARG A 38 -5.84 2.84 17.40
C ARG A 38 -6.27 3.32 16.03
N SER A 39 -7.58 3.42 15.80
CA SER A 39 -8.17 3.60 14.47
C SER A 39 -8.89 4.95 14.35
N ARG A 40 -10.13 5.09 14.84
CA ARG A 40 -10.95 6.33 14.70
C ARG A 40 -10.22 7.64 15.05
N SER A 41 -9.69 7.75 16.27
CA SER A 41 -8.99 8.98 16.70
C SER A 41 -7.72 9.23 15.87
N VAL A 42 -6.99 8.16 15.53
CA VAL A 42 -5.80 8.25 14.69
C VAL A 42 -6.16 8.76 13.29
N THR A 43 -7.22 8.23 12.68
CA THR A 43 -7.70 8.67 11.36
C THR A 43 -8.03 10.16 11.38
N LEU A 44 -8.70 10.64 12.43
CA LEU A 44 -9.07 12.04 12.55
C LEU A 44 -7.84 12.95 12.73
N VAL A 45 -6.85 12.53 13.52
CA VAL A 45 -5.58 13.26 13.67
C VAL A 45 -4.80 13.31 12.36
N LEU A 46 -4.72 12.21 11.60
CA LEU A 46 -4.06 12.20 10.29
C LEU A 46 -4.77 13.13 9.30
N ALA A 47 -6.10 13.10 9.26
CA ALA A 47 -6.90 14.00 8.43
C ALA A 47 -6.66 15.47 8.79
N TYR A 48 -6.63 15.79 10.09
CA TYR A 48 -6.35 17.15 10.58
C TYR A 48 -4.97 17.65 10.15
N LEU A 49 -3.93 16.84 10.28
CA LEU A 49 -2.57 17.19 9.85
C LEU A 49 -2.51 17.49 8.34
N MET A 50 -3.24 16.72 7.52
CA MET A 50 -3.29 16.99 6.09
C MET A 50 -4.10 18.25 5.76
N LEU A 51 -5.30 18.39 6.32
CA LEU A 51 -6.24 19.48 6.01
C LEU A 51 -5.81 20.85 6.54
N ARG A 52 -5.22 20.91 7.74
CA ARG A 52 -4.94 22.17 8.45
C ARG A 52 -3.46 22.48 8.59
N LYS A 53 -2.59 21.47 8.52
CA LYS A 53 -1.13 21.64 8.65
C LYS A 53 -0.37 21.38 7.35
N ASN A 54 -1.08 21.09 6.25
CA ASN A 54 -0.52 20.87 4.90
C ASN A 54 0.49 19.70 4.83
N TYR A 55 0.30 18.66 5.64
CA TYR A 55 1.11 17.46 5.55
C TYR A 55 0.59 16.57 4.41
N THR A 56 1.48 15.85 3.74
CA THR A 56 1.09 14.63 3.01
C THR A 56 0.74 13.51 3.99
N LEU A 57 0.00 12.50 3.55
CA LEU A 57 -0.32 11.35 4.42
C LEU A 57 0.94 10.66 4.95
N SER A 58 1.99 10.54 4.12
CA SER A 58 3.27 9.95 4.52
C SER A 58 3.93 10.72 5.67
N GLU A 59 3.98 12.06 5.59
CA GLU A 59 4.53 12.91 6.65
C GLU A 59 3.70 12.83 7.92
N ALA A 60 2.37 12.94 7.80
CA ALA A 60 1.44 12.82 8.93
C ALA A 60 1.57 11.47 9.63
N TRP A 61 1.67 10.39 8.85
CA TRP A 61 1.86 9.04 9.37
C TRP A 61 3.19 8.88 10.11
N GLN A 62 4.30 9.36 9.54
CA GLN A 62 5.61 9.30 10.16
C GLN A 62 5.65 10.09 11.47
N ALA A 63 5.13 11.32 11.46
CA ALA A 63 5.04 12.17 12.65
C ALA A 63 4.24 11.48 13.76
N LEU A 64 3.07 10.92 13.42
CA LEU A 64 2.23 10.24 14.39
C LEU A 64 2.86 8.96 14.92
N LYS A 65 3.48 8.12 14.08
CA LYS A 65 4.07 6.85 14.50
C LYS A 65 5.26 7.00 15.45
N ARG A 66 5.97 8.14 15.39
CA ARG A 66 7.04 8.46 16.36
C ARG A 66 6.52 8.55 17.79
N VAL A 67 5.33 9.10 17.99
CA VAL A 67 4.73 9.32 19.32
C VAL A 67 3.67 8.28 19.69
N HIS A 68 3.09 7.61 18.68
CA HIS A 68 2.02 6.64 18.87
C HIS A 68 2.23 5.38 18.01
N ARG A 69 3.12 4.50 18.47
CA ARG A 69 3.50 3.28 17.72
C ARG A 69 2.34 2.34 17.40
N ARG A 70 1.29 2.34 18.23
CA ARG A 70 0.10 1.48 18.06
C ARG A 70 -0.95 2.06 17.10
N ALA A 71 -0.72 3.26 16.58
CA ALA A 71 -1.55 3.85 15.54
C ALA A 71 -1.69 2.91 14.35
N GLN A 72 -2.94 2.62 13.98
CA GLN A 72 -3.34 1.73 12.90
C GLN A 72 -4.82 1.97 12.59
N PRO A 73 -5.18 2.88 11.67
CA PRO A 73 -6.50 2.90 11.02
C PRO A 73 -6.95 1.50 10.58
N ASN A 74 -8.26 1.30 10.54
CA ASN A 74 -8.83 0.19 9.78
C ASN A 74 -8.62 0.42 8.27
N ASP A 75 -8.83 -0.60 7.44
CA ASP A 75 -8.43 -0.52 6.03
C ASP A 75 -9.38 0.38 5.23
N GLY A 76 -10.66 0.46 5.63
CA GLY A 76 -11.61 1.41 5.05
C GLY A 76 -11.24 2.87 5.32
N PHE A 77 -10.87 3.18 6.55
CA PHE A 77 -10.41 4.51 6.95
C PHE A 77 -9.09 4.87 6.30
N ALA A 78 -8.18 3.91 6.14
CA ALA A 78 -6.94 4.13 5.42
C ALA A 78 -7.20 4.47 3.95
N LYS A 79 -8.14 3.79 3.29
CA LYS A 79 -8.55 4.12 1.92
C LYS A 79 -9.07 5.56 1.82
N ILE A 80 -9.91 5.98 2.75
CA ILE A 80 -10.40 7.37 2.84
C ILE A 80 -9.24 8.36 2.99
N LEU A 81 -8.23 8.06 3.82
CA LEU A 81 -7.06 8.91 3.98
C LEU A 81 -6.20 8.98 2.71
N LEU A 82 -6.03 7.87 1.99
CA LEU A 82 -5.31 7.84 0.71
C LEU A 82 -6.03 8.68 -0.35
N GLU A 83 -7.36 8.61 -0.41
CA GLU A 83 -8.18 9.42 -1.30
C GLU A 83 -8.08 10.91 -0.95
N LEU A 84 -8.05 11.24 0.35
CA LEU A 84 -7.85 12.61 0.82
C LEU A 84 -6.47 13.15 0.42
N ASP A 85 -5.41 12.36 0.60
CA ASP A 85 -4.04 12.71 0.21
C ASP A 85 -3.92 12.99 -1.30
N GLN A 86 -4.51 12.09 -2.11
CA GLN A 86 -4.60 12.25 -3.55
C GLN A 86 -5.37 13.53 -3.95
N LYS A 87 -6.45 13.85 -3.24
CA LYS A 87 -7.27 15.05 -3.50
C LYS A 87 -6.51 16.34 -3.16
N LEU A 88 -5.78 16.36 -2.05
CA LEU A 88 -5.06 17.56 -1.58
C LEU A 88 -3.75 17.79 -2.33
N HIS A 89 -3.03 16.72 -2.65
CA HIS A 89 -1.64 16.80 -3.12
C HIS A 89 -1.45 16.31 -4.56
N GLY A 90 -2.52 15.87 -5.24
CA GLY A 90 -2.47 15.39 -6.62
C GLY A 90 -1.78 14.03 -6.80
N LYS A 91 -1.33 13.38 -5.71
CA LYS A 91 -0.78 12.02 -5.70
C LYS A 91 -0.97 11.37 -4.34
N ILE A 92 -1.02 10.05 -4.30
CA ILE A 92 -0.90 9.27 -3.07
C ILE A 92 0.58 9.23 -2.65
N SER A 93 0.88 9.72 -1.45
CA SER A 93 2.24 9.88 -0.91
C SER A 93 2.81 8.62 -0.25
N MET A 94 1.97 7.62 0.05
CA MET A 94 2.40 6.35 0.64
C MET A 94 1.49 5.17 0.28
N GLU A 95 2.05 3.97 0.29
CA GLU A 95 1.27 2.73 0.17
C GLU A 95 0.78 2.27 1.55
N TRP A 96 -0.51 1.92 1.65
CA TRP A 96 -1.08 1.39 2.88
C TRP A 96 -0.89 -0.13 2.99
N GLN A 97 -0.31 -0.58 4.10
CA GLN A 97 -0.18 -2.00 4.41
C GLN A 97 -1.44 -2.50 5.12
N GLN A 98 -2.21 -3.34 4.43
CA GLN A 98 -3.48 -3.88 4.93
C GLN A 98 -3.31 -4.70 6.22
N ARG A 99 -4.31 -4.61 7.11
CA ARG A 99 -4.33 -5.31 8.40
C ARG A 99 -4.36 -6.84 8.28
N ARG A 100 -4.82 -7.37 7.14
CA ARG A 100 -4.92 -8.82 6.90
C ARG A 100 -3.97 -9.23 5.78
N PRO A 101 -2.92 -10.02 6.08
CA PRO A 101 -2.15 -10.63 5.02
C PRO A 101 -3.08 -11.55 4.22
N MET A 102 -3.20 -11.30 2.91
CA MET A 102 -4.02 -12.12 2.04
C MET A 102 -3.54 -13.57 2.07
N MET A 103 -4.43 -14.50 2.43
CA MET A 103 -4.12 -15.91 2.32
C MET A 103 -3.89 -16.26 0.86
N LYS A 104 -2.79 -16.94 0.58
CA LYS A 104 -2.56 -17.52 -0.74
C LYS A 104 -3.54 -18.65 -0.96
N VAL A 105 -4.19 -18.64 -2.11
CA VAL A 105 -5.13 -19.68 -2.52
C VAL A 105 -4.42 -20.61 -3.50
N CYS A 106 -4.59 -21.91 -3.33
CA CYS A 106 -4.07 -22.90 -4.27
C CYS A 106 -4.78 -22.74 -5.62
N PRO A 107 -4.05 -22.54 -6.73
CA PRO A 107 -4.67 -22.37 -8.04
C PRO A 107 -5.30 -23.66 -8.60
N ILE A 108 -4.97 -24.83 -8.02
CA ILE A 108 -5.45 -26.13 -8.50
C ILE A 108 -6.77 -26.52 -7.84
N CYS A 109 -6.89 -26.34 -6.53
CA CYS A 109 -8.07 -26.77 -5.77
C CYS A 109 -8.83 -25.64 -5.08
N GLY A 110 -8.40 -24.38 -5.21
CA GLY A 110 -9.06 -23.23 -4.59
C GLY A 110 -8.95 -23.17 -3.06
N LYS A 111 -8.19 -24.06 -2.42
CA LYS A 111 -8.05 -24.08 -0.95
C LYS A 111 -7.04 -23.05 -0.46
N ASN A 112 -7.32 -22.44 0.68
CA ASN A 112 -6.38 -21.55 1.36
C ASN A 112 -5.12 -22.33 1.76
N ALA A 113 -3.97 -21.88 1.28
CA ALA A 113 -2.68 -22.53 1.42
C ALA A 113 -1.73 -21.79 2.39
N GLY A 114 -2.26 -20.83 3.16
CA GLY A 114 -1.53 -20.07 4.18
C GLY A 114 -1.03 -18.70 3.72
N LEU A 115 -0.22 -18.04 4.56
CA LEU A 115 0.19 -16.64 4.36
C LEU A 115 1.50 -16.47 3.57
N SER A 116 2.24 -17.56 3.33
CA SER A 116 3.57 -17.51 2.70
C SER A 116 3.66 -18.34 1.42
N SER A 117 4.63 -18.02 0.55
CA SER A 117 4.91 -18.85 -0.64
C SER A 117 5.33 -20.27 -0.24
N SER A 118 6.00 -20.42 0.90
CA SER A 118 6.43 -21.70 1.47
C SER A 118 5.24 -22.56 1.88
N SER A 119 4.23 -21.97 2.52
CA SER A 119 2.98 -22.65 2.90
C SER A 119 2.22 -23.14 1.65
N LEU A 120 2.15 -22.30 0.61
CA LEU A 120 1.55 -22.69 -0.68
C LEU A 120 2.32 -23.83 -1.35
N LYS A 121 3.66 -23.76 -1.39
CA LYS A 121 4.51 -24.82 -1.94
C LYS A 121 4.31 -26.13 -1.20
N LEU A 122 4.27 -26.10 0.13
CA LEU A 122 4.03 -27.28 0.95
C LEU A 122 2.64 -27.90 0.69
N HIS A 123 1.61 -27.06 0.55
CA HIS A 123 0.28 -27.52 0.18
C HIS A 123 0.28 -28.21 -1.19
N LEU A 124 0.89 -27.58 -2.20
CA LEU A 124 1.02 -28.16 -3.56
C LEU A 124 1.74 -29.51 -3.51
N GLN A 125 2.85 -29.61 -2.78
CA GLN A 125 3.62 -30.85 -2.65
C GLN A 125 2.88 -31.97 -1.91
N LYS A 126 2.04 -31.64 -0.91
CA LYS A 126 1.29 -32.64 -0.12
C LYS A 126 -0.03 -33.05 -0.77
N SER A 127 -0.81 -32.07 -1.23
CA SER A 127 -2.18 -32.27 -1.73
C SER A 127 -2.22 -32.53 -3.24
N HIS A 128 -1.18 -32.14 -3.97
CA HIS A 128 -1.08 -32.30 -5.43
C HIS A 128 0.21 -33.06 -5.83
N ARG A 129 0.54 -34.13 -5.08
CA ARG A 129 1.75 -34.97 -5.28
C ARG A 129 1.99 -35.42 -6.73
N LYS A 130 0.95 -35.82 -7.46
CA LYS A 130 1.05 -36.31 -8.85
C LYS A 130 1.48 -35.23 -9.86
N LEU A 131 1.33 -33.95 -9.53
CA LEU A 131 1.87 -32.84 -10.31
C LEU A 131 3.27 -32.44 -9.83
N SER A 132 3.62 -32.72 -8.57
CA SER A 132 4.89 -32.30 -7.98
C SER A 132 6.07 -33.26 -8.21
N SER A 133 5.85 -34.53 -8.62
CA SER A 133 6.90 -35.56 -8.56
C SER A 133 7.53 -35.98 -9.89
N GLY A 134 7.32 -35.28 -11.02
CA GLY A 134 8.07 -35.68 -12.23
C GLY A 134 7.71 -35.10 -13.60
N SER A 135 6.91 -34.04 -13.74
CA SER A 135 6.64 -33.46 -15.07
C SER A 135 6.44 -31.94 -15.12
N VAL A 136 6.69 -31.24 -14.01
CA VAL A 136 6.40 -29.81 -13.91
C VAL A 136 7.58 -28.89 -14.22
N ASP A 137 8.83 -29.34 -14.25
CA ASP A 137 9.92 -28.39 -14.56
C ASP A 137 9.87 -27.88 -16.01
N SER A 138 9.27 -28.61 -16.95
CA SER A 138 8.98 -28.07 -18.30
C SER A 138 7.58 -27.44 -18.41
N ALA A 139 6.54 -28.05 -17.85
CA ALA A 139 5.16 -27.56 -18.02
C ALA A 139 4.83 -26.34 -17.12
N MET A 140 5.34 -26.31 -15.88
CA MET A 140 5.19 -25.18 -14.98
C MET A 140 6.03 -23.99 -15.45
N THR A 141 7.18 -24.23 -16.07
CA THR A 141 7.97 -23.18 -16.72
C THR A 141 7.19 -22.61 -17.91
N MET A 142 6.56 -23.42 -18.75
CA MET A 142 5.76 -22.92 -19.88
C MET A 142 4.50 -22.15 -19.48
N GLU A 143 3.76 -22.59 -18.46
CA GLU A 143 2.55 -21.88 -18.01
C GLU A 143 2.86 -20.64 -17.17
N ILE A 144 3.95 -20.65 -16.38
CA ILE A 144 4.45 -19.43 -15.73
C ILE A 144 4.99 -18.46 -16.78
N GLN A 145 5.68 -18.92 -17.82
CA GLN A 145 6.16 -18.04 -18.89
C GLN A 145 5.01 -17.50 -19.72
N LYS A 146 3.95 -18.27 -19.98
CA LYS A 146 2.70 -17.79 -20.60
C LYS A 146 2.00 -16.75 -19.72
N ALA A 147 1.87 -17.00 -18.42
CA ALA A 147 1.27 -16.06 -17.47
C ALA A 147 2.11 -14.76 -17.35
N LEU A 148 3.44 -14.86 -17.27
CA LEU A 148 4.35 -13.72 -17.25
C LEU A 148 4.37 -12.96 -18.59
N THR A 149 4.18 -13.64 -19.72
CA THR A 149 4.10 -13.01 -21.05
C THR A 149 2.74 -12.33 -21.26
N ALA A 150 1.64 -12.95 -20.81
CA ALA A 150 0.31 -12.35 -20.77
C ALA A 150 0.26 -11.10 -19.87
N LEU A 151 1.00 -11.12 -18.76
CA LEU A 151 1.17 -9.96 -17.88
C LEU A 151 2.08 -8.88 -18.48
N LYS A 152 3.01 -9.22 -19.38
CA LYS A 152 3.83 -8.23 -20.13
C LYS A 152 3.06 -7.56 -21.27
N ILE A 153 2.05 -8.20 -21.84
CA ILE A 153 1.22 -7.63 -22.91
C ILE A 153 0.32 -6.49 -22.37
N SER A 154 0.04 -6.44 -21.07
CA SER A 154 -0.72 -5.34 -20.46
C SER A 154 0.13 -4.11 -20.08
N ARG A 155 1.46 -4.14 -20.28
CA ARG A 155 2.38 -3.02 -19.95
C ARG A 155 3.30 -2.62 -21.12
N GLY A 156 2.85 -2.81 -22.36
CA GLY A 156 3.52 -2.33 -23.57
C GLY A 156 2.92 -1.03 -24.08
N GLY A 157 3.24 0.09 -23.44
CA GLY A 157 2.80 1.43 -23.84
C GLY A 157 3.87 2.48 -23.59
N SER A 158 5.02 2.34 -24.26
CA SER A 158 5.79 3.42 -24.89
C SER A 158 7.19 2.92 -25.23
N VAL A 159 7.47 2.83 -26.53
CA VAL A 159 8.81 2.70 -27.08
C VAL A 159 9.19 4.10 -27.55
N SER A 160 10.27 4.68 -27.01
CA SER A 160 10.99 5.77 -27.67
C SER A 160 12.36 5.23 -28.09
N PRO A 161 12.76 5.34 -29.37
CA PRO A 161 14.03 4.82 -29.84
C PRO A 161 15.14 5.87 -29.63
N THR A 162 16.11 5.57 -28.78
CA THR A 162 17.37 6.33 -28.74
C THR A 162 18.34 5.76 -29.76
N GLN A 163 18.79 6.62 -30.65
CA GLN A 163 19.73 6.31 -31.72
C GLN A 163 21.06 5.81 -31.17
N ARG A 164 21.60 4.83 -31.90
CA ARG A 164 22.95 4.27 -31.76
C ARG A 164 23.94 5.26 -32.40
N SER A 165 24.80 5.89 -31.62
CA SER A 165 26.03 6.51 -32.13
C SER A 165 27.24 5.68 -31.68
N SER A 166 28.03 5.30 -32.68
CA SER A 166 29.32 4.64 -32.59
C SER A 166 30.41 5.61 -32.12
N HIS A 167 31.25 5.18 -31.19
CA HIS A 167 32.56 5.79 -30.93
C HIS A 167 33.66 4.74 -31.16
N PRO A 168 34.68 5.04 -31.97
CA PRO A 168 35.97 4.35 -31.92
C PRO A 168 37.02 5.17 -31.14
N THR A 169 37.78 4.42 -30.34
CA THR A 169 39.21 4.52 -30.00
C THR A 169 39.83 5.85 -29.55
N ILE A 170 40.41 5.81 -28.35
CA ILE A 170 41.34 6.79 -27.77
C ILE A 170 42.72 6.57 -28.39
N GLU A 171 43.33 7.63 -28.93
CA GLU A 171 44.77 7.70 -29.20
C GLU A 171 45.33 9.02 -28.65
N THR A 172 46.52 8.91 -28.05
CA THR A 172 47.30 9.90 -27.31
C THR A 172 48.00 10.91 -28.22
N ALA A 173 48.14 12.16 -27.80
CA ALA A 173 49.41 12.93 -27.83
C ALA A 173 49.23 14.39 -27.36
N SER A 174 50.18 14.84 -26.54
CA SER A 174 50.47 16.23 -26.20
C SER A 174 51.00 17.02 -27.40
N PRO A 175 51.18 18.35 -27.25
CA PRO A 175 52.49 18.86 -26.85
C PRO A 175 52.50 19.63 -25.52
#